data_AF-A0A9X1K0M3-F1
#
_entry.id   AF-A0A9X1K0M3-F1
#
_cell.length_a   1.000
_cell.length_b   1.000
_cell.length_c   1.000
_cell.angle_alpha   90.00
_cell.angle_beta   90.00
_cell.angle_gamma   90.00
#
_symmetry.space_group_name_H-M   'P 1'
#
loop_
_entity.id
_entity.type
_entity.pdbx_description
1 polymer ?
#
loop_
_entity_poly.entity_id
_entity_poly.type
_entity_poly.pdbx_seq_one_letter_code
_entity_poly.pdbx_strand_id
1 'polypeptide(L)'
;MAKFRKKPVVIDAAYYDGNLVGDVIANGKVIKGSCPGWFPGLVREVSAEPASGELRENEVCRCGSFLYIGTLEGIHCANPGDWIIRGVAGEIYPCKPEIFAATYDAA
;
A
#
# COMPACT_ATOMS: atom_id res chain seq x y z
N MET A 1 4.81 10.20 36.29
CA MET A 1 5.19 9.64 34.97
C MET A 1 5.24 10.77 33.96
N ALA A 2 6.26 10.79 33.10
CA ALA A 2 6.35 11.78 32.02
C ALA A 2 5.27 11.49 30.96
N LYS A 3 4.61 12.54 30.46
CA LYS A 3 3.61 12.46 29.39
C LYS A 3 4.22 13.03 28.12
N PHE A 4 3.99 12.37 26.99
CA PHE A 4 4.49 12.80 25.68
C PHE A 4 3.33 12.87 24.69
N ARG A 5 3.45 13.70 23.65
CA ARG A 5 2.51 13.81 22.52
C ARG A 5 3.24 13.51 21.21
N LYS A 6 2.55 12.92 20.24
CA LYS A 6 3.09 12.71 18.88
C LYS A 6 3.31 14.07 18.20
N LYS A 7 4.35 14.18 17.38
CA LYS A 7 4.53 15.35 16.51
C LYS A 7 3.44 15.37 15.43
N PRO A 8 2.91 16.52 15.03
CA PRO A 8 1.98 16.61 13.90
C PRO A 8 2.71 16.20 12.61
N VAL A 9 2.02 15.45 11.75
CA VAL A 9 2.57 14.90 10.50
C VAL A 9 1.48 14.99 9.43
N VAL A 10 1.87 15.41 8.22
CA VAL A 10 1.07 15.27 7.00
C VAL A 10 1.64 14.10 6.21
N ILE A 11 0.77 13.25 5.68
CA ILE A 11 1.10 12.02 4.96
C ILE A 11 0.49 12.03 3.57
N ASP A 12 1.10 11.28 2.65
CA ASP A 12 0.45 10.95 1.38
C ASP A 12 -0.38 9.68 1.54
N ALA A 13 -1.58 9.66 0.97
CA ALA A 13 -2.42 8.46 0.92
C ALA A 13 -3.12 8.34 -0.44
N ALA A 14 -3.35 7.10 -0.85
CA ALA A 14 -4.07 6.77 -2.08
C ALA A 14 -5.18 5.76 -1.78
N TYR A 15 -6.38 6.03 -2.28
CA TYR A 15 -7.48 5.07 -2.20
C TYR A 15 -7.23 3.91 -3.17
N TYR A 16 -7.30 2.68 -2.68
CA TYR A 16 -7.12 1.49 -3.48
C TYR A 16 -8.48 1.01 -4.02
N ASP A 17 -8.73 1.26 -5.29
CA ASP A 17 -9.95 0.84 -6.00
C ASP A 17 -9.83 -0.54 -6.67
N GLY A 18 -8.71 -1.23 -6.47
CA GLY A 18 -8.36 -2.46 -7.18
C GLY A 18 -7.50 -2.25 -8.43
N ASN A 19 -7.37 -1.02 -8.94
CA ASN A 19 -6.66 -0.69 -10.17
C ASN A 19 -5.54 0.34 -9.98
N LEU A 20 -5.20 0.68 -8.74
CA LEU A 20 -4.16 1.66 -8.42
C LEU A 20 -2.84 1.37 -9.15
N VAL A 21 -2.43 0.10 -9.24
CA VAL A 21 -1.21 -0.33 -9.94
C VAL A 21 -1.38 -0.57 -11.44
N GLY A 22 -2.61 -0.51 -11.96
CA GLY A 22 -2.99 -0.81 -13.34
C GLY A 22 -2.91 -2.30 -13.70
N ASP A 23 -3.12 -2.60 -14.98
CA ASP A 23 -3.22 -3.98 -15.47
C ASP A 23 -1.86 -4.55 -15.86
N VAL A 24 -1.68 -5.85 -15.61
CA VAL A 24 -0.53 -6.60 -16.10
C VAL A 24 -0.85 -7.15 -17.48
N ILE A 25 -0.08 -6.73 -18.50
CA ILE A 25 -0.24 -7.27 -19.86
C ILE A 25 0.44 -8.63 -19.99
N ALA A 26 0.04 -9.42 -21.00
CA ALA A 26 0.51 -10.78 -21.26
C ALA A 26 2.05 -10.97 -21.28
N ASN A 27 2.82 -9.89 -21.47
CA ASN A 27 4.29 -9.90 -21.45
C ASN A 27 4.89 -9.63 -20.05
N GLY A 28 4.10 -9.64 -18.98
CA GLY A 28 4.53 -9.35 -17.61
C GLY A 28 4.83 -7.88 -17.34
N LYS A 29 4.55 -6.98 -18.29
CA LYS A 29 4.70 -5.54 -18.10
C LYS A 29 3.46 -4.99 -17.41
N VAL A 30 3.67 -4.12 -16.42
CA VAL A 30 2.58 -3.46 -15.70
C VAL A 30 2.26 -2.15 -16.40
N ILE A 31 0.99 -1.95 -16.77
CA ILE A 31 0.49 -0.65 -17.23
C ILE A 31 0.33 0.22 -15.99
N LYS A 32 0.83 1.46 -16.05
CA LYS A 32 0.64 2.41 -14.96
C LYS A 32 -0.85 2.71 -14.78
N GLY A 33 -1.42 2.30 -13.65
CA GLY A 33 -2.77 2.69 -13.23
C GLY A 33 -2.81 4.12 -12.72
N SER A 34 -3.82 4.43 -11.90
CA SER A 34 -3.96 5.72 -11.20
C SER A 34 -2.95 5.89 -10.05
N CYS A 35 -1.81 5.19 -10.07
CA CYS A 35 -0.85 5.22 -8.97
C CYS A 35 -0.21 6.61 -8.86
N PRO A 36 -0.19 7.18 -7.64
CA PRO A 36 0.55 8.40 -7.38
C PRO A 36 2.05 8.19 -7.64
N GLY A 37 2.76 9.28 -7.97
CA GLY A 37 4.19 9.21 -8.31
C GLY A 37 5.11 8.68 -7.20
N TRP A 38 4.65 8.69 -5.96
CA TRP A 38 5.39 8.13 -4.81
C TRP A 38 5.17 6.62 -4.63
N PHE A 39 4.17 6.04 -5.27
CA PHE A 39 3.82 4.64 -5.11
C PHE A 39 4.89 3.75 -5.78
N PRO A 40 5.49 2.78 -5.07
CA PRO A 40 6.44 1.84 -5.64
C PRO A 40 5.64 0.93 -6.56
N GLY A 41 5.90 1.04 -7.86
CA GLY A 41 5.17 0.29 -8.87
C GLY A 41 5.13 -1.22 -8.56
N LEU A 42 4.18 -1.90 -9.19
CA LEU A 42 4.02 -3.33 -9.01
C LEU A 42 5.28 -4.09 -9.47
N VAL A 43 5.79 -4.94 -8.60
CA VAL A 43 6.96 -5.79 -8.87
C VAL A 43 6.55 -7.02 -9.68
N ARG A 44 5.43 -7.66 -9.33
CA ARG A 44 4.89 -8.84 -10.02
C ARG A 44 3.40 -9.05 -9.75
N GLU A 45 2.74 -9.76 -10.65
CA GLU A 45 1.44 -10.40 -10.39
C GLU A 45 1.69 -11.84 -9.93
N VAL A 46 0.92 -12.28 -8.94
CA VAL A 46 1.00 -13.62 -8.36
C VAL A 46 -0.37 -14.29 -8.44
N SER A 47 -0.39 -15.60 -8.66
CA SER A 47 -1.63 -16.39 -8.75
C SER A 47 -2.15 -16.85 -7.39
N ALA A 48 -1.39 -16.61 -6.32
CA ALA A 48 -1.71 -16.97 -4.95
C ALA A 48 -1.05 -15.96 -4.00
N GLU A 49 -1.48 -15.96 -2.74
CA GLU A 49 -0.91 -15.09 -1.71
C GLU A 49 0.59 -15.38 -1.53
N PRO A 50 1.45 -14.35 -1.51
CA PRO A 50 2.88 -14.55 -1.31
C PRO A 50 3.16 -15.11 0.09
N ALA A 51 4.06 -16.08 0.19
CA ALA A 51 4.52 -16.61 1.46
C ALA A 51 5.29 -15.53 2.25
N SER A 52 5.34 -15.69 3.57
CA SER A 52 6.07 -14.76 4.43
C SER A 52 7.54 -14.63 4.01
N GLY A 53 8.00 -13.39 3.85
CA GLY A 53 9.37 -13.07 3.44
C GLY A 53 9.62 -13.06 1.93
N GLU A 54 8.59 -13.31 1.09
CA GLU A 54 8.73 -13.23 -0.37
C GLU A 54 8.75 -11.80 -0.94
N LEU A 55 8.34 -10.81 -0.15
CA LEU A 55 8.38 -9.38 -0.48
C LEU A 55 9.31 -8.66 0.47
N ARG A 56 10.17 -7.80 -0.09
CA ARG A 56 10.99 -6.86 0.68
C ARG A 56 10.18 -5.62 1.04
N GLU A 57 10.75 -4.78 1.91
CA GLU A 57 10.14 -3.50 2.28
C GLU A 57 9.81 -2.67 1.02
N ASN A 58 8.56 -2.19 0.95
CA ASN A 58 7.99 -1.39 -0.14
C ASN A 58 7.86 -2.12 -1.48
N GLU A 59 8.13 -3.43 -1.56
CA GLU A 59 7.77 -4.22 -2.72
C GLU A 59 6.27 -4.51 -2.71
N VAL A 60 5.65 -4.38 -3.87
CA VAL A 60 4.21 -4.57 -4.05
C VAL A 60 3.97 -5.68 -5.06
N CYS A 61 3.13 -6.64 -4.73
CA CYS A 61 2.58 -7.60 -5.68
C CYS A 61 1.05 -7.60 -5.66
N ARG A 62 0.44 -8.16 -6.70
CA ARG A 62 -1.02 -8.18 -6.90
C ARG A 62 -1.46 -9.62 -7.08
N CYS A 63 -2.52 -10.02 -6.39
CA CYS A 63 -3.21 -11.30 -6.61
C CYS A 63 -4.68 -10.99 -6.93
N GLY A 64 -5.06 -11.03 -8.20
CA GLY A 64 -6.41 -10.63 -8.62
C GLY A 64 -6.73 -9.19 -8.21
N SER A 65 -7.70 -8.99 -7.31
CA SER A 65 -8.07 -7.65 -6.81
C SER A 65 -7.32 -7.24 -5.53
N PHE A 66 -6.52 -8.13 -4.95
CA PHE A 66 -5.80 -7.87 -3.70
C PHE A 66 -4.39 -7.35 -3.99
N LEU A 67 -3.93 -6.42 -3.15
CA LEU A 67 -2.60 -5.87 -3.19
C LEU A 67 -1.82 -6.34 -1.97
N TYR A 68 -0.61 -6.85 -2.16
CA TYR A 68 0.27 -7.27 -1.07
C TYR A 68 1.47 -6.35 -1.03
N ILE A 69 1.75 -5.82 0.15
CA ILE A 69 2.81 -4.84 0.40
C ILE A 69 3.76 -5.46 1.42
N GLY A 70 5.04 -5.56 1.06
CA GLY A 70 6.08 -5.92 2.01
C GLY A 70 6.38 -4.76 2.95
N THR A 71 6.21 -4.98 4.25
CA THR A 71 6.54 -4.04 5.33
C THR A 71 7.62 -4.65 6.23
N LEU A 72 8.14 -3.89 7.18
CA LEU A 72 9.07 -4.39 8.20
C LEU A 72 8.42 -5.42 9.14
N GLU A 73 7.09 -5.45 9.22
CA GLU A 73 6.32 -6.37 10.05
C GLU A 73 5.90 -7.64 9.27
N GLY A 74 6.19 -7.68 7.97
CA GLY A 74 5.84 -8.79 7.09
C GLY A 74 5.01 -8.33 5.90
N ILE A 75 4.24 -9.25 5.32
CA ILE A 75 3.40 -8.91 4.16
C ILE A 75 2.02 -8.51 4.64
N HIS A 76 1.56 -7.33 4.22
CA HIS A 76 0.22 -6.84 4.49
C HIS A 76 -0.63 -6.85 3.22
N CYS A 77 -1.88 -7.28 3.36
CA CYS A 77 -2.85 -7.30 2.28
C CYS A 77 -3.73 -6.03 2.33
N ALA A 78 -3.96 -5.44 1.16
CA ALA A 78 -4.92 -4.37 0.92
C ALA A 78 -6.06 -4.89 0.03
N ASN A 79 -7.28 -4.67 0.51
CA ASN A 79 -8.51 -4.95 -0.21
C ASN A 79 -8.93 -3.70 -1.01
N PRO A 80 -9.61 -3.86 -2.16
CA PRO A 80 -10.32 -2.74 -2.76
C PRO A 80 -11.23 -2.07 -1.72
N GLY A 81 -11.10 -0.75 -1.57
CA GLY A 81 -11.72 0.04 -0.50
C GLY A 81 -10.76 0.52 0.58
N ASP A 82 -9.58 -0.09 0.69
CA ASP A 82 -8.55 0.32 1.65
C ASP A 82 -7.78 1.55 1.15
N TRP A 83 -7.15 2.25 2.08
CA TRP A 83 -6.17 3.30 1.78
C TRP A 83 -4.76 2.73 1.82
N ILE A 84 -3.92 3.12 0.88
CA ILE A 84 -2.48 2.89 0.97
C ILE A 84 -1.83 4.18 1.44
N ILE A 85 -1.14 4.12 2.57
CA ILE A 85 -0.48 5.26 3.18
C ILE A 85 1.02 5.18 2.95
N ARG A 86 1.64 6.32 2.66
CA ARG A 86 3.07 6.51 2.75
C ARG A 86 3.42 7.18 4.09
N GLY A 87 4.14 6.47 4.93
CA GLY A 87 4.69 6.98 6.16
C GLY A 87 5.85 7.96 5.95
N VAL A 88 6.33 8.53 7.05
CA VAL A 88 7.29 9.64 7.03
C VAL A 88 8.69 9.24 6.58
N ALA A 89 9.07 7.97 6.76
CA ALA A 89 10.33 7.43 6.28
C ALA A 89 10.20 6.82 4.87
N GLY A 90 9.01 6.93 4.27
CA GLY A 90 8.70 6.36 2.96
C GLY A 90 8.19 4.92 3.02
N GLU A 91 7.98 4.37 4.22
CA GLU A 91 7.33 3.08 4.43
C GLU A 91 5.89 3.09 3.92
N ILE A 92 5.38 1.94 3.50
CA ILE A 92 4.05 1.84 2.92
C ILE A 92 3.24 0.77 3.62
N TYR A 93 1.98 1.09 3.91
CA TYR A 93 1.08 0.18 4.60
C TYR A 93 -0.37 0.40 4.16
N PRO A 94 -1.17 -0.68 4.12
CA PRO A 94 -2.61 -0.56 3.95
C PRO A 94 -3.28 -0.09 5.24
N CYS A 95 -4.38 0.63 5.10
CA CYS A 95 -5.18 1.16 6.19
C CYS A 95 -6.67 1.04 5.84
N LYS A 96 -7.45 0.47 6.76
CA LYS A 96 -8.90 0.32 6.57
C LYS A 96 -9.58 1.69 6.51
N PRO A 97 -10.60 1.87 5.66
CA PRO A 97 -11.23 3.18 5.45
C PRO A 97 -11.81 3.78 6.72
N GLU A 98 -12.38 2.97 7.62
CA GLU A 98 -12.89 3.44 8.92
C GLU A 98 -11.77 3.90 9.86
N ILE A 99 -10.61 3.24 9.84
CA ILE A 99 -9.44 3.64 10.64
C ILE A 99 -8.84 4.92 10.07
N PHE A 100 -8.74 5.01 8.74
CA PHE A 100 -8.24 6.19 8.05
C PHE A 100 -9.08 7.42 8.39
N ALA A 101 -10.39 7.34 8.22
CA ALA A 101 -11.32 8.43 8.50
C ALA A 101 -11.37 8.84 9.98
N ALA A 102 -11.12 7.90 10.90
CA ALA A 102 -11.04 8.19 12.33
C ALA A 102 -9.70 8.82 12.76
N THR A 103 -8.66 8.71 11.93
CA THR A 103 -7.28 9.11 12.28
C THR A 103 -6.82 10.37 11.55
N TYR A 104 -7.29 10.59 10.32
CA TYR A 104 -6.79 11.64 9.43
C TYR A 104 -7.91 12.56 8.96
N ASP A 105 -7.59 13.85 8.92
CA ASP A 105 -8.39 14.89 8.27
C ASP A 105 -7.69 15.37 6.98
N ALA A 106 -8.45 16.01 6.09
CA ALA A 106 -7.86 16.69 4.94
C ALA A 106 -6.98 17.86 5.42
N ALA A 107 -5.73 17.90 4.91
CA ALA A 107 -4.75 18.95 5.20
C ALA A 107 -4.92 20.17 4.27
#